data_AF-A0A374I641-F1
#
_entry.id   AF-A0A374I641-F1
#
_cell.length_a   1.000
_cell.length_b   1.000
_cell.length_c   1.000
_cell.angle_alpha   90.00
_cell.angle_beta   90.00
_cell.angle_gamma   90.00
#
_symmetry.space_group_name_H-M   'P 1'
#
loop_
_entity.id
_entity.type
_entity.pdbx_description
1 polymer ?
#
loop_
_entity_poly.entity_id
_entity_poly.type
_entity_poly.pdbx_seq_one_letter_code
_entity_poly.pdbx_strand_id
1 'polypeptide(L)'
;MSEIRRDNKGRKLATGESQDKDGRYRYKYNDSFGKRKSVYSWRLTESDPYQKGKRKDISLREKEKVIEKTLSGCDFNNAEE
;
A
#
# COMPACT_ATOMS: atom_id res chain seq x y z
N MET A 1 13.92 4.03 20.60
CA MET A 1 14.14 3.28 19.34
C MET A 1 12.80 3.05 18.69
N SER A 2 12.55 3.58 17.49
CA SER A 2 11.32 3.27 16.76
C SER A 2 11.35 1.80 16.36
N GLU A 3 10.39 1.00 16.83
CA GLU A 3 10.28 -0.40 16.44
C GLU A 3 10.04 -0.50 14.93
N ILE A 4 11.09 -0.89 14.20
CA ILE A 4 11.00 -1.14 12.76
C ILE A 4 10.20 -2.41 12.57
N ARG A 5 8.96 -2.27 12.07
CA ARG A 5 8.15 -3.42 11.68
C ARG A 5 8.82 -4.15 10.52
N ARG A 6 8.80 -5.48 10.57
CA ARG A 6 9.33 -6.34 9.50
C ARG A 6 8.27 -7.34 9.07
N ASP A 7 8.32 -7.70 7.80
CA ASP A 7 7.49 -8.77 7.25
C ASP A 7 8.12 -10.16 7.51
N ASN A 8 7.40 -11.22 7.14
CA ASN A 8 7.87 -12.61 7.29
C ASN A 8 9.13 -12.92 6.47
N LYS A 9 9.49 -12.07 5.51
CA LYS A 9 10.71 -12.18 4.68
C LYS A 9 11.85 -11.32 5.22
N GLY A 10 11.67 -10.63 6.37
CA GLY A 10 12.65 -9.76 6.98
C GLY A 10 12.76 -8.37 6.34
N ARG A 11 11.87 -8.00 5.41
CA ARG A 11 11.80 -6.68 4.78
C ARG A 11 11.23 -5.67 5.76
N LYS A 12 11.78 -4.45 5.75
CA LYS A 12 11.30 -3.35 6.59
C LYS A 12 9.97 -2.83 6.06
N LEU A 13 8.95 -2.82 6.92
CA LEU A 13 7.65 -2.23 6.65
C LEU A 13 7.66 -0.76 7.10
N ALA A 14 7.07 0.10 6.27
CA ALA A 14 6.87 1.51 6.56
C ALA A 14 5.72 1.72 7.56
N THR A 15 5.60 2.95 8.04
CA THR A 15 4.52 3.35 8.94
C THR A 15 3.16 3.13 8.27
N GLY A 16 2.24 2.47 8.97
CA GLY A 16 0.93 2.12 8.41
C GLY A 16 0.92 0.81 7.63
N GLU A 17 2.07 0.26 7.24
CA GLU A 17 2.17 -1.06 6.62
C GLU A 17 2.18 -2.19 7.69
N SER A 18 1.55 -3.30 7.31
CA SER A 18 1.48 -4.53 8.10
C SER A 18 1.30 -5.73 7.16
N GLN A 19 1.73 -6.90 7.62
CA GLN A 19 1.47 -8.17 6.92
C GLN A 19 0.52 -9.03 7.75
N ASP A 20 -0.55 -9.51 7.13
CA ASP A 20 -1.48 -10.47 7.71
C ASP A 20 -0.82 -11.87 7.75
N LYS A 21 -1.37 -12.79 8.56
CA LYS A 21 -0.84 -14.16 8.70
C LYS A 21 -0.79 -14.94 7.38
N ASP A 22 -1.71 -14.64 6.46
CA ASP A 22 -1.77 -15.24 5.11
C ASP A 22 -0.70 -14.69 4.15
N GLY A 23 0.10 -13.72 4.59
CA GLY A 23 1.13 -13.07 3.79
C GLY A 23 0.62 -11.88 2.96
N ARG A 24 -0.68 -11.55 3.04
CA ARG A 24 -1.26 -10.36 2.42
C ARG A 24 -0.80 -9.10 3.14
N TYR A 25 -0.41 -8.09 2.40
CA TYR A 25 -0.04 -6.80 2.96
C TYR A 25 -1.23 -5.88 3.08
N ARG A 26 -1.22 -5.05 4.13
CA ARG A 26 -2.22 -4.03 4.43
C ARG A 26 -1.53 -2.72 4.76
N TYR A 27 -2.00 -1.65 4.17
CA TYR A 27 -1.60 -0.28 4.50
C TYR A 27 -2.80 0.50 5.04
N LYS A 28 -2.64 1.10 6.22
CA LYS A 28 -3.64 1.93 6.89
C LYS A 28 -3.22 3.39 6.82
N TYR A 29 -4.13 4.25 6.36
CA TYR A 29 -3.91 5.69 6.25
C TYR A 29 -5.17 6.47 6.60
N ASN A 30 -5.01 7.77 6.85
CA ASN A 30 -6.13 8.70 6.96
C ASN A 30 -6.24 9.46 5.65
N ASP A 31 -7.45 9.51 5.11
CA ASP A 31 -7.74 10.26 3.89
C ASP A 31 -7.68 11.78 4.13
N SER A 32 -7.71 12.59 3.07
CA SER A 32 -7.79 14.06 3.18
C SER A 32 -9.02 14.53 3.95
N PHE A 33 -10.07 13.71 3.99
CA PHE A 33 -11.30 13.92 4.76
C PHE A 33 -11.21 13.45 6.23
N GLY A 34 -10.02 13.03 6.71
CA GLY A 34 -9.83 12.48 8.05
C GLY A 34 -10.40 11.07 8.26
N LYS A 35 -10.91 10.43 7.21
CA LYS A 35 -11.46 9.07 7.28
C LYS A 35 -10.35 8.03 7.22
N ARG A 36 -10.32 7.11 8.19
CA ARG A 36 -9.37 6.00 8.18
C ARG A 36 -9.72 5.00 7.08
N LYS A 37 -8.81 4.80 6.14
CA LYS A 37 -8.91 3.83 5.05
C LYS A 37 -7.86 2.73 5.20
N SER A 38 -8.11 1.60 4.54
CA SER A 38 -7.18 0.47 4.50
C SER A 38 -7.12 -0.10 3.09
N VAL A 39 -5.93 -0.17 2.52
CA VAL A 39 -5.69 -0.87 1.26
C VAL A 39 -4.97 -2.17 1.50
N TYR A 40 -5.16 -3.09 0.56
CA TYR A 40 -4.62 -4.44 0.63
C TYR A 40 -3.92 -4.80 -0.68
N SER A 41 -2.85 -5.58 -0.60
CA SER A 41 -2.20 -6.19 -1.77
C SER A 41 -1.51 -7.48 -1.38
N TRP A 42 -1.40 -8.42 -2.31
CA TRP A 42 -0.61 -9.65 -2.12
C TRP A 42 0.89 -9.44 -2.30
N ARG A 43 1.27 -8.27 -2.83
CA ARG A 43 2.64 -7.92 -3.20
C ARG A 43 3.04 -6.65 -2.47
N LEU A 44 4.26 -6.62 -1.92
CA LEU A 44 4.77 -5.42 -1.28
C LEU A 44 5.30 -4.47 -2.35
N THR A 45 6.12 -4.99 -3.27
CA THR A 45 6.73 -4.22 -4.37
C THR A 45 6.38 -4.79 -5.74
N GLU A 46 6.58 -4.00 -6.79
CA GLU A 46 6.41 -4.41 -8.19
C GLU A 46 7.33 -5.57 -8.61
N SER A 47 8.41 -5.80 -7.86
CA SER A 47 9.34 -6.91 -8.11
C SER A 47 8.83 -8.25 -7.59
N ASP A 48 7.85 -8.26 -6.67
CA ASP A 48 7.30 -9.52 -6.14
C ASP A 48 6.52 -10.25 -7.25
N PRO A 49 6.55 -11.59 -7.35
CA PRO A 49 5.74 -12.31 -8.33
C PRO A 49 4.24 -12.29 -7.98
N TYR A 50 3.38 -12.38 -8.99
CA TYR A 50 1.94 -12.57 -8.77
C TYR A 50 1.66 -14.00 -8.29
N GLN A 51 0.82 -14.14 -7.26
CA GLN A 51 0.36 -15.46 -6.84
C GLN A 51 -0.51 -16.10 -7.92
N LYS A 52 -0.16 -17.34 -8.29
CA LYS A 52 -0.90 -18.13 -9.29
C LYS A 52 -2.36 -18.27 -8.86
N GLY A 53 -3.29 -17.88 -9.74
CA GLY A 53 -4.74 -17.96 -9.49
C GLY A 53 -5.35 -16.82 -8.68
N LYS A 54 -4.59 -15.77 -8.32
CA LYS A 54 -5.14 -14.55 -7.72
C LYS A 54 -5.27 -13.44 -8.76
N ARG A 55 -6.20 -12.49 -8.52
CA ARG A 55 -6.33 -11.30 -9.38
C ARG A 55 -5.01 -10.53 -9.36
N LYS A 56 -4.53 -10.16 -10.54
CA LYS A 56 -3.40 -9.25 -10.69
C LYS A 56 -3.83 -7.91 -10.12
N ASP A 57 -3.10 -7.46 -9.11
CA ASP A 57 -3.32 -6.20 -8.42
C ASP A 57 -1.97 -5.50 -8.27
N ILE A 58 -1.99 -4.17 -8.29
CA ILE A 58 -0.78 -3.37 -8.10
C ILE A 58 -0.21 -3.59 -6.70
N SER A 59 1.09 -3.36 -6.56
CA SER A 59 1.78 -3.56 -5.29
C SER A 59 1.29 -2.58 -4.23
N LEU A 60 1.48 -2.93 -2.95
CA LEU A 60 1.09 -2.03 -1.85
C LEU A 60 1.78 -0.67 -1.96
N ARG A 61 3.05 -0.66 -2.39
CA ARG A 61 3.85 0.57 -2.55
C ARG A 61 3.39 1.46 -3.69
N GLU A 62 2.92 0.88 -4.79
CA GLU A 62 2.29 1.68 -5.84
C GLU A 62 0.98 2.31 -5.35
N LYS A 63 0.16 1.55 -4.63
CA LYS A 63 -1.08 2.09 -4.03
C LYS A 63 -0.78 3.23 -3.07
N GLU A 64 0.23 3.07 -2.22
CA GLU A 64 0.67 4.09 -1.29
C GLU A 64 1.10 5.37 -2.02
N LYS A 65 1.91 5.27 -3.08
CA LYS A 65 2.30 6.43 -3.89
C LYS A 65 1.12 7.15 -4.53
N VAL A 66 0.15 6.41 -5.06
CA VAL A 66 -1.07 7.00 -5.64
C VAL A 66 -1.85 7.74 -4.55
N ILE A 67 -2.02 7.12 -3.39
CA ILE A 67 -2.69 7.74 -2.24
C ILE A 67 -1.94 8.99 -1.79
N GLU A 68 -0.63 8.92 -1.60
CA GLU A 68 0.20 10.06 -1.19
C GLU A 68 0.08 11.23 -2.19
N LYS A 69 0.03 10.93 -3.48
CA LYS A 69 -0.19 11.94 -4.52
C LYS A 69 -1.58 12.58 -4.40
N THR A 70 -2.62 11.78 -4.19
CA THR A 70 -3.99 12.27 -3.95
C THR A 70 -4.11 13.07 -2.65
N LEU A 71 -3.42 12.66 -1.58
CA LEU A 71 -3.43 13.34 -0.28
C LEU A 71 -2.66 14.67 -0.30
N SER A 72 -1.56 14.71 -1.04
CA SER A 72 -0.73 15.92 -1.17
C SER A 72 -1.36 17.00 -2.05
N GLY A 73 -2.53 16.75 -2.66
CA GLY A 73 -3.20 17.71 -3.54
C GLY A 73 -2.44 17.99 -4.83
N CYS A 74 -1.44 17.16 -5.17
CA CYS A 74 -0.68 17.21 -6.41
C CYS A 74 -1.48 16.52 -7.53
N ASP A 75 -2.68 17.01 -7.78
CA ASP A 75 -3.49 16.61 -8.92
C ASP A 75 -3.13 17.52 -10.10
N PHE A 76 -2.07 17.18 -10.84
CA PHE A 76 -1.89 17.66 -12.20
C PHE A 76 -2.86 16.89 -13.11
N ASN A 77 -4.07 17.43 -13.27
CA ASN A 77 -5.08 17.29 -14.34
C ASN A 77 -5.49 15.89 -14.87
N ASN A 78 -6.80 15.69 -14.95
CA ASN A 78 -7.60 15.47 -16.18
C ASN A 78 -9.08 15.58 -15.71
N ALA A 79 -9.90 16.55 -16.12
CA ALA A 79 -10.46 16.78 -17.46
C ALA A 79 -11.12 15.52 -18.06
N GLU A 80 -12.35 15.69 -18.54
CA GLU A 80 -13.35 14.69 -19.01
C GLU A 80 -14.22 14.13 -17.86
N GLU A 81 -15.52 14.44 -17.77
CA GLU A 81 -16.55 14.75 -18.79
C GLU A 81 -17.48 15.90 -18.34
#